data_AF-A0A1Y6FJ74-F1
#
_entry.id   AF-A0A1Y6FJ74-F1
#
_cell.length_a   1.000
_cell.length_b   1.000
_cell.length_c   1.000
_cell.angle_alpha   90.00
_cell.angle_beta   90.00
_cell.angle_gamma   90.00
#
_symmetry.space_group_name_H-M   'P 1'
#
loop_
_entity.id
_entity.type
_entity.pdbx_description
1 polymer ?
#
loop_
_entity_poly.entity_id
_entity_poly.type
_entity_poly.pdbx_seq_one_letter_code
_entity_poly.pdbx_strand_id
1 'polypeptide(L)' 'MDYFKFASLPLIALLCACATYEPGWSGQGAEPFEEALADCQKTAAETSDPDARDAVLVRCMAEKGWTRD' A
#
# COMPACT_ATOMS: atom_id res chain seq x y z
N MET A 1 -30.19 -12.19 -29.22
CA MET A 1 -30.17 -13.13 -28.09
C MET A 1 -29.79 -14.47 -28.72
N ASP A 2 -28.72 -15.15 -28.33
CA ASP A 2 -28.68 -15.94 -27.10
C ASP A 2 -27.24 -16.31 -26.69
N TYR A 3 -26.98 -16.05 -25.41
CA TYR A 3 -26.06 -16.72 -24.48
C TYR A 3 -24.63 -17.05 -24.95
N PHE A 4 -23.77 -16.05 -24.73
CA PHE A 4 -22.34 -16.22 -24.50
C PHE A 4 -22.12 -17.27 -23.40
N LYS A 5 -21.80 -18.49 -23.82
CA LYS A 5 -21.44 -19.60 -22.94
C LYS A 5 -19.99 -19.40 -22.51
N PHE A 6 -19.74 -18.43 -21.62
CA PHE A 6 -18.45 -18.26 -20.93
C PHE A 6 -18.29 -19.37 -19.89
N ALA A 7 -18.03 -20.58 -20.37
CA ALA A 7 -17.39 -21.59 -19.55
C ALA A 7 -15.90 -21.28 -19.54
N SER A 8 -15.34 -20.97 -18.37
CA SER A 8 -14.15 -21.64 -17.80
C SER A 8 -13.33 -20.70 -16.92
N LEU A 9 -13.33 -21.04 -15.64
CA LEU A 9 -12.35 -20.74 -14.58
C LEU A 9 -12.12 -19.26 -14.23
N PRO A 10 -12.57 -18.78 -13.06
CA PRO A 10 -11.86 -17.69 -12.41
C PRO A 10 -10.46 -18.24 -12.10
N LEU A 11 -9.47 -17.79 -12.85
CA LEU A 11 -8.07 -17.95 -12.50
C LEU A 11 -7.89 -17.24 -11.16
N ILE A 12 -8.00 -18.00 -10.07
CA ILE A 12 -7.69 -17.51 -8.72
C ILE A 12 -6.21 -17.15 -8.77
N ALA A 13 -5.93 -15.87 -8.96
CA ALA A 13 -4.62 -15.29 -8.75
C ALA A 13 -4.35 -15.33 -7.24
N LEU A 14 -4.03 -16.53 -6.73
CA LEU A 14 -3.24 -16.72 -5.54
C LEU A 14 -1.84 -16.20 -5.86
N LEU A 15 -1.73 -14.88 -6.03
CA LEU A 15 -0.49 -14.18 -5.79
C LEU A 15 -0.26 -14.39 -4.31
N CYS A 16 0.63 -15.33 -3.97
CA CYS A 16 1.38 -15.25 -2.73
C CYS A 16 1.91 -13.81 -2.68
N ALA A 17 1.22 -12.94 -1.95
CA ALA A 17 1.67 -11.58 -1.74
C ALA A 17 2.96 -11.72 -0.94
N CYS A 18 4.10 -11.76 -1.64
CA CYS A 18 5.39 -11.71 -1.00
C CYS A 18 5.36 -10.48 -0.11
N ALA A 19 5.53 -10.68 1.19
CA ALA A 19 5.75 -9.57 2.08
C ALA A 19 7.00 -8.86 1.58
N THR A 20 6.84 -7.62 1.12
CA THR A 20 7.94 -6.74 0.77
C THR A 20 8.46 -6.14 2.07
N TYR A 21 9.77 -6.10 2.20
CA TYR A 21 10.45 -5.56 3.36
C TYR A 21 11.36 -4.42 2.92
N GLU A 22 11.25 -3.32 3.65
CA GLU A 22 12.08 -2.13 3.55
C GLU A 22 12.60 -1.80 4.95
N PRO A 23 13.68 -1.02 5.10
CA PRO A 23 14.23 -0.71 6.41
C PRO A 23 13.17 -0.10 7.36
N GLY A 24 12.74 -0.88 8.36
CA GLY A 24 11.72 -0.49 9.34
C GLY A 24 10.27 -0.58 8.85
N TRP A 25 10.02 -1.14 7.66
CA TRP A 25 8.69 -1.25 7.06
C TRP A 25 8.46 -2.63 6.44
N SER A 26 7.26 -3.16 6.64
CA SER A 26 6.81 -4.39 6.00
C SER A 26 5.45 -4.17 5.34
N GLY A 27 5.22 -4.77 4.18
CA GLY A 27 3.99 -4.58 3.42
C GLY A 27 3.62 -5.82 2.62
N GLN A 28 2.35 -6.20 2.64
CA GLN A 28 1.85 -7.34 1.87
C GLN A 28 0.85 -6.87 0.83
N GLY A 29 1.26 -6.87 -0.45
CA GLY A 29 0.48 -6.25 -1.52
C GLY A 29 0.44 -4.72 -1.42
N ALA A 30 1.43 -4.11 -0.77
CA ALA A 30 1.55 -2.67 -0.62
C ALA A 30 1.91 -1.98 -1.95
N GLU A 31 1.59 -0.68 -2.05
CA GLU A 31 2.11 0.17 -3.13
C GLU A 31 3.65 0.21 -3.08
N PRO A 32 4.36 0.46 -4.21
CA PRO A 32 5.82 0.52 -4.21
C PRO A 32 6.35 1.53 -3.19
N PHE A 33 7.36 1.13 -2.42
CA PHE A 33 7.77 1.84 -1.20
C PHE A 33 8.20 3.29 -1.46
N GLU A 34 9.05 3.52 -2.45
CA GLU A 34 9.59 4.86 -2.74
C GLU A 34 8.48 5.85 -3.13
N GLU A 35 7.52 5.40 -3.93
CA GLU A 35 6.39 6.20 -4.40
C GLU A 35 5.42 6.51 -3.27
N ALA A 36 5.08 5.50 -2.45
CA ALA A 36 4.26 5.66 -1.25
C ALA A 36 4.94 6.60 -0.25
N LEU A 37 6.23 6.41 0.02
CA LEU A 37 7.00 7.23 0.96
C LEU A 37 7.08 8.69 0.50
N ALA A 38 7.37 8.93 -0.78
CA ALA A 38 7.46 10.28 -1.33
C ALA A 38 6.11 11.02 -1.28
N ASP A 39 5.00 10.32 -1.53
CA ASP A 39 3.65 10.89 -1.40
C ASP A 39 3.33 11.23 0.07
N CYS A 40 3.54 10.26 0.97
CA CYS A 40 3.24 10.42 2.39
C CYS A 40 4.15 11.45 3.08
N GLN A 41 5.40 11.62 2.63
CA GLN A 41 6.28 12.69 3.11
C GLN A 41 5.76 14.08 2.73
N LYS A 42 5.16 14.25 1.54
CA LYS A 42 4.52 15.53 1.15
C LYS A 42 3.33 15.82 2.06
N THR A 43 2.46 14.85 2.29
CA THR A 43 1.31 14.99 3.20
C THR A 43 1.75 15.33 4.62
N ALA A 44 2.80 14.68 5.12
CA ALA A 44 3.37 15.00 6.42
C ALA A 44 3.99 16.41 6.46
N ALA A 45 4.65 16.86 5.38
CA ALA A 45 5.23 18.19 5.30
C ALA A 45 4.18 19.32 5.29
N GLU A 46 2.99 19.06 4.74
CA GLU A 46 1.85 19.99 4.74
C GLU A 46 1.22 20.18 6.13
N THR A 47 1.51 19.27 7.06
CA THR A 47 1.06 19.39 8.45
C THR A 47 1.82 20.52 9.16
N SER A 48 1.06 21.45 9.74
CA SER A 48 1.56 22.61 10.49
C SER A 48 2.11 22.27 11.88
N ASP A 49 1.70 21.13 12.43
CA ASP A 49 2.19 20.59 13.69
C ASP A 49 3.42 19.68 13.44
N PRO A 50 4.65 20.13 13.75
CA PRO A 50 5.85 19.33 13.53
C PRO A 50 5.85 18.01 14.32
N ASP A 51 5.19 17.96 15.48
CA ASP A 51 5.13 16.78 16.33
C ASP A 51 4.18 15.71 15.77
N ALA A 52 3.20 16.13 14.96
CA ALA A 52 2.24 15.22 14.31
C ALA A 52 2.76 14.61 12.99
N ARG A 53 3.87 15.11 12.42
CA ARG A 53 4.34 14.71 11.09
C ARG A 53 4.66 13.22 10.98
N ASP A 54 5.28 12.64 12.01
CA ASP A 54 5.58 11.21 12.03
C ASP A 54 4.29 10.37 12.07
N ALA A 55 3.32 10.76 12.89
CA ALA A 55 2.03 10.08 12.97
C ALA A 55 1.26 10.16 11.65
N VAL A 56 1.31 11.31 10.95
CA VAL A 56 0.71 11.49 9.62
C VAL A 56 1.40 10.63 8.57
N LEU A 57 2.74 10.60 8.57
CA LEU A 57 3.52 9.73 7.69
C LEU A 57 3.14 8.27 7.89
N VAL A 58 3.08 7.81 9.15
CA VAL A 58 2.76 6.42 9.48
C VAL A 58 1.35 6.05 9.07
N ARG A 59 0.37 6.92 9.32
CA ARG A 59 -1.00 6.69 8.89
C ARG A 59 -1.10 6.60 7.37
N CYS A 60 -0.46 7.51 6.65
CA CYS A 60 -0.46 7.49 5.19
C CYS A 60 0.19 6.22 4.64
N MET A 61 1.35 5.81 5.19
CA MET A 61 2.01 4.56 4.80
C MET A 61 1.12 3.33 5.07
N ALA A 62 0.37 3.33 6.18
CA ALA A 62 -0.60 2.26 6.48
C ALA A 62 -1.73 2.17 5.46
N GLU A 63 -2.25 3.31 4.99
CA GLU A 63 -3.23 3.35 3.90
C GLU A 63 -2.67 2.80 2.58
N LYS A 64 -1.34 2.90 2.39
CA LYS A 64 -0.58 2.37 1.26
C LYS A 64 -0.19 0.89 1.42
N GLY A 65 -0.61 0.25 2.50
CA GLY A 65 -0.36 -1.17 2.78
C GLY A 65 0.94 -1.46 3.55
N TRP A 66 1.61 -0.42 4.09
CA TRP A 66 2.86 -0.54 4.83
C TRP A 66 2.64 -0.47 6.35
N THR A 67 3.30 -1.34 7.08
CA THR A 67 3.34 -1.37 8.54
C THR A 67 4.74 -1.05 9.01
N ARG A 68 4.87 -0.18 10.02
CA ARG A 68 6.16 0.13 10.66
C ARG A 68 6.42 -0.87 11.77
N ASP A 69 7.62 -1.46 11.78
CA ASP A 69 8.07 -2.39 12.82
C ASP A 69 8.45 -1.68 14.13
#